data_AF-E8Z636-F1
#
_entry.id   AF-E8Z636-F1
#
_cell.length_a   1.000
_cell.length_b   1.000
_cell.length_c   1.000
_cell.angle_alpha   90.00
_cell.angle_beta   90.00
_cell.angle_gamma   90.00
#
_symmetry.space_group_name_H-M   'P 1'
#
loop_
_entity.id
_entity.type
_entity.pdbx_description
1 polymer ?
#
loop_
_entity_poly.entity_id
_entity_poly.type
_entity_poly.pdbx_seq_one_letter_code
_entity_poly.pdbx_strand_id
1 'polypeptide(L)'
;LPNGQVVGEVTKPETINYRTLKPEMDGLFCEKIFGPSKDWECWCGKYKRVRHRGIVCERCGVEVTESRVRRHRMGFIKLAAPVTHVWYLKGIPSYLSILLDMPLRDVEQIVYFNAYVVLDPGNAGNLSYKQLLSEDQWLEIEEEIYAEDSELVGIEVGIGAEAIQRLLQEINLEEEAERLRTEIVESKGQK
;
A
#
# COMPACT_ATOMS: atom_id res chain seq x y z
N LEU A 1 4.15 -6.91 22.88
CA LEU A 1 4.97 -6.34 21.79
C LEU A 1 5.11 -7.39 20.70
N PRO A 2 4.84 -7.06 19.43
CA PRO A 2 4.98 -7.99 18.32
C PRO A 2 6.44 -8.42 18.16
N ASN A 3 6.66 -9.70 17.86
CA ASN A 3 8.00 -10.29 17.74
C ASN A 3 8.56 -10.16 16.30
N GLY A 4 7.93 -9.34 15.44
CA GLY A 4 8.26 -9.20 14.03
C GLY A 4 7.87 -10.39 13.15
N GLN A 5 7.28 -11.45 13.73
CA GLN A 5 6.90 -12.65 12.99
C GLN A 5 5.52 -12.46 12.34
N VAL A 6 5.51 -12.38 11.01
CA VAL A 6 4.31 -12.42 10.18
C VAL A 6 3.99 -13.87 9.83
N VAL A 7 2.83 -14.37 10.26
CA VAL A 7 2.55 -15.81 10.23
C VAL A 7 1.62 -16.23 9.09
N GLY A 8 0.70 -15.35 8.67
CA GLY A 8 -0.23 -15.69 7.61
C GLY A 8 -1.14 -14.54 7.17
N GLU A 9 -1.81 -14.77 6.04
CA GLU A 9 -2.75 -13.84 5.42
C GLU A 9 -4.16 -14.04 5.99
N VAL A 10 -4.84 -12.94 6.31
CA VAL A 10 -6.26 -12.93 6.65
C VAL A 10 -7.05 -12.61 5.39
N THR A 11 -7.87 -13.57 4.95
CA THR A 11 -8.66 -13.46 3.71
C THR A 11 -10.13 -13.16 3.96
N LYS A 12 -10.60 -13.39 5.19
CA LYS A 12 -12.00 -13.43 5.57
C LYS A 12 -12.32 -12.40 6.66
N PRO A 13 -13.43 -11.63 6.56
CA PRO A 13 -13.79 -10.65 7.57
C PRO A 13 -14.40 -11.28 8.83
N GLU A 14 -14.72 -12.58 8.79
CA GLU A 14 -15.38 -13.26 9.90
C GLU A 14 -14.49 -13.33 11.15
N THR A 15 -15.15 -13.28 12.31
CA THR A 15 -14.48 -13.25 13.61
C THR A 15 -14.61 -14.59 14.32
N ILE A 16 -15.80 -14.85 14.87
CA ILE A 16 -16.15 -16.06 15.61
C ILE A 16 -17.47 -16.60 15.11
N ASN A 17 -17.61 -17.92 15.17
CA ASN A 17 -18.86 -18.58 14.86
C ASN A 17 -19.91 -18.32 15.96
N TYR A 18 -21.09 -17.85 15.58
CA TYR A 18 -22.13 -17.49 16.56
C TYR A 18 -22.65 -18.65 17.41
N ARG A 19 -22.63 -19.90 16.90
CA ARG A 19 -23.12 -21.07 17.66
C ARG A 19 -22.03 -21.70 18.51
N THR A 20 -20.86 -21.90 17.91
CA THR A 20 -19.79 -22.67 18.56
C THR A 20 -18.84 -21.80 19.39
N LEU A 21 -18.91 -20.46 19.23
CA LEU A 21 -18.00 -19.48 19.81
C LEU A 21 -16.52 -19.74 19.47
N LYS A 22 -16.26 -20.57 18.45
CA LYS A 22 -14.91 -20.83 17.96
C LYS A 22 -14.52 -19.79 16.92
N PRO A 23 -13.24 -19.38 16.87
CA PRO A 23 -12.74 -18.53 15.79
C PRO A 23 -12.95 -19.20 14.43
N GLU A 24 -13.33 -18.39 13.44
CA GLU A 24 -13.44 -18.83 12.06
C GLU A 24 -12.05 -18.98 11.42
N MET A 25 -11.92 -19.96 10.53
CA MET A 25 -10.67 -20.22 9.82
C MET A 25 -10.44 -19.16 8.75
N ASP A 26 -9.20 -18.69 8.66
CA ASP A 26 -8.72 -17.59 7.79
C ASP A 26 -9.36 -16.22 8.07
N GLY A 27 -10.13 -16.11 9.16
CA GLY A 27 -10.74 -14.88 9.65
C GLY A 27 -9.85 -14.06 10.59
N LEU A 28 -10.40 -12.98 11.14
CA LEU A 28 -9.69 -12.01 11.99
C LEU A 28 -9.15 -12.60 13.30
N PHE A 29 -9.72 -13.72 13.77
CA PHE A 29 -9.27 -14.42 14.99
C PHE A 29 -8.69 -15.81 14.73
N CYS A 30 -8.40 -16.14 13.48
CA CYS A 30 -7.95 -17.46 13.03
C CYS A 30 -6.81 -18.03 13.89
N GLU A 31 -7.02 -19.21 14.46
CA GLU A 31 -6.04 -19.86 15.32
C GLU A 31 -4.80 -20.36 14.56
N LYS A 32 -4.92 -20.59 13.25
CA LYS A 32 -3.79 -20.96 12.40
C LYS A 32 -2.78 -19.82 12.26
N ILE A 33 -3.27 -18.58 12.15
CA ILE A 33 -2.44 -17.37 11.96
C ILE A 33 -1.94 -16.88 13.31
N PHE A 34 -2.85 -16.64 14.25
CA PHE A 34 -2.50 -16.00 15.52
C PHE A 34 -2.08 -16.99 16.61
N GLY A 35 -2.33 -18.28 16.45
CA GLY A 35 -2.08 -19.32 17.45
C GLY A 35 -3.35 -19.75 18.21
N PRO A 36 -3.26 -20.79 19.04
CA PRO A 36 -4.42 -21.47 19.62
C PRO A 36 -5.15 -20.61 20.67
N SER A 37 -6.47 -20.75 20.79
CA SER A 37 -7.25 -20.04 21.82
C SER A 37 -7.05 -20.60 23.23
N LYS A 38 -6.65 -21.88 23.33
CA LYS A 38 -6.39 -22.57 24.59
C LYS A 38 -4.96 -23.08 24.62
N ASP A 39 -4.37 -23.08 25.80
CA ASP A 39 -2.99 -23.55 25.97
C ASP A 39 -2.86 -25.02 25.58
N TRP A 40 -1.88 -25.32 24.73
CA TRP A 40 -1.52 -26.69 24.34
C TRP A 40 -2.68 -27.49 23.73
N GLU A 41 -3.63 -26.82 23.05
CA GLU A 41 -4.76 -27.45 22.36
C GLU A 41 -4.95 -26.84 20.97
N CYS A 42 -5.07 -27.69 19.96
CA CYS A 42 -5.40 -27.24 18.59
C CYS A 42 -6.91 -27.03 18.42
N TRP A 43 -7.31 -26.20 17.45
CA TRP A 43 -8.71 -25.83 17.18
C TRP A 43 -9.70 -27.00 17.03
N CYS A 44 -9.28 -28.08 16.35
CA CYS A 44 -10.12 -29.26 16.14
C CYS A 44 -10.15 -30.23 17.34
N GLY A 45 -9.27 -30.03 18.33
CA GLY A 45 -9.16 -30.87 19.51
C GLY A 45 -8.47 -32.24 19.30
N LYS A 46 -7.90 -32.52 18.12
CA LYS A 46 -7.11 -33.76 17.84
C LYS A 46 -5.89 -33.85 18.78
N TYR A 47 -5.11 -32.78 18.84
CA TYR A 47 -3.96 -32.65 19.72
C TYR A 47 -4.30 -31.79 20.93
N LYS A 48 -4.07 -32.35 22.12
CA LYS A 48 -4.30 -31.73 23.43
C LYS A 48 -3.15 -32.05 24.40
N ARG A 49 -2.93 -31.14 25.36
CA ARG A 49 -1.94 -31.21 26.44
C ARG A 49 -0.50 -30.99 25.94
N VAL A 50 0.39 -30.68 26.89
CA VAL A 50 1.78 -30.27 26.66
C VAL A 50 2.62 -31.30 25.87
N ARG A 51 2.25 -32.58 25.89
CA ARG A 51 2.97 -33.65 25.17
C ARG A 51 3.13 -33.41 23.66
N HIS A 52 2.20 -32.66 23.06
CA HIS A 52 2.19 -32.37 21.63
C HIS A 52 2.75 -30.98 21.30
N ARG A 53 3.53 -30.39 22.22
CA ARG A 53 4.16 -29.08 22.08
C ARG A 53 4.92 -28.97 20.75
N GLY A 54 4.66 -27.89 20.02
CA GLY A 54 5.34 -27.56 18.76
C GLY A 54 4.84 -28.36 17.54
N ILE A 55 3.87 -29.26 17.71
CA ILE A 55 3.27 -29.99 16.58
C ILE A 55 2.23 -29.10 15.91
N VAL A 56 2.29 -29.01 14.58
CA VAL A 56 1.25 -28.38 13.75
C VAL A 56 0.21 -29.43 13.38
N CYS A 57 -1.06 -29.15 13.67
CA CYS A 57 -2.12 -30.11 13.42
C CYS A 57 -2.39 -30.30 11.91
N GLU A 58 -2.29 -31.53 11.39
CA GLU A 58 -2.58 -31.84 9.98
C GLU A 58 -4.02 -31.49 9.54
N ARG A 59 -4.98 -31.53 10.47
CA ARG A 59 -6.40 -31.30 10.15
C ARG A 59 -6.78 -29.82 10.09
N CYS A 60 -6.23 -29.01 11.01
CA CYS A 60 -6.62 -27.60 11.15
C CYS A 60 -5.45 -26.62 10.97
N GLY A 61 -4.22 -27.08 10.77
CA GLY A 61 -3.04 -26.24 10.62
C GLY A 61 -2.63 -25.45 11.86
N VAL A 62 -3.29 -25.66 13.01
CA VAL A 62 -3.00 -24.93 14.25
C VAL A 62 -1.84 -25.59 14.97
N GLU A 63 -0.83 -24.79 15.29
CA GLU A 63 0.29 -25.18 16.12
C GLU A 63 -0.11 -25.31 17.59
N VAL A 64 0.29 -26.41 18.22
CA VAL A 64 0.06 -26.67 19.63
C VAL A 64 1.11 -25.93 20.46
N THR A 65 0.74 -24.76 20.94
CA THR A 65 1.59 -23.87 21.75
C THR A 65 0.76 -23.17 22.82
N GLU A 66 1.36 -22.26 23.59
CA GLU A 66 0.65 -21.44 24.56
C GLU A 66 -0.23 -20.40 23.86
N SER A 67 -1.43 -20.15 24.38
CA SER A 67 -2.35 -19.14 23.85
C SER A 67 -1.77 -17.71 23.88
N ARG A 68 -0.78 -17.49 24.77
CA ARG A 68 -0.04 -16.23 24.89
C ARG A 68 0.61 -15.77 23.58
N VAL A 69 0.96 -16.69 22.66
CA VAL A 69 1.55 -16.31 21.36
C VAL A 69 0.64 -15.42 20.52
N ARG A 70 -0.69 -15.46 20.74
CA ARG A 70 -1.69 -14.61 20.08
C ARG A 70 -1.46 -13.12 20.33
N ARG A 71 -0.76 -12.76 21.41
CA ARG A 71 -0.42 -11.36 21.74
C ARG A 71 0.80 -10.84 20.97
N HIS A 72 1.54 -11.72 20.30
CA HIS A 72 2.82 -11.41 19.68
C HIS A 72 2.83 -11.64 18.16
N ARG A 73 2.08 -12.64 17.68
CA ARG A 73 1.96 -12.95 16.25
C ARG A 73 1.15 -11.89 15.51
N MET A 74 1.62 -11.51 14.33
CA MET A 74 0.90 -10.62 13.42
C MET A 74 0.47 -11.38 12.17
N GLY A 75 -0.70 -11.03 11.67
CA GLY A 75 -1.16 -11.40 10.33
C GLY A 75 -1.01 -10.21 9.39
N PHE A 76 -1.21 -10.46 8.09
CA PHE A 76 -1.26 -9.41 7.08
C PHE A 76 -2.49 -9.58 6.20
N ILE A 77 -2.83 -8.54 5.44
CA ILE A 77 -3.84 -8.57 4.39
C ILE A 77 -3.13 -8.12 3.12
N LYS A 78 -3.20 -8.94 2.07
CA LYS A 78 -2.68 -8.53 0.77
C LYS A 78 -3.73 -7.63 0.10
N LEU A 79 -3.39 -6.37 -0.07
CA LEU A 79 -4.25 -5.43 -0.80
C LEU A 79 -4.23 -5.76 -2.29
N ALA A 80 -5.40 -5.64 -2.93
CA ALA A 80 -5.54 -5.87 -4.37
C ALA A 80 -4.91 -4.74 -5.20
N ALA A 81 -4.91 -3.52 -4.66
CA ALA A 81 -4.35 -2.32 -5.26
C ALA A 81 -3.50 -1.58 -4.23
N PRO A 82 -2.50 -0.79 -4.64
CA PRO A 82 -1.76 0.07 -3.75
C PRO A 82 -2.67 1.11 -3.10
N VAL A 83 -2.36 1.50 -1.86
CA VAL A 83 -3.10 2.51 -1.10
C VAL A 83 -2.10 3.43 -0.41
N THR A 84 -2.35 4.73 -0.46
CA THR A 84 -1.52 5.71 0.25
C THR A 84 -1.75 5.65 1.75
N HIS A 85 -0.67 5.68 2.52
CA HIS A 85 -0.78 5.73 3.97
C HIS A 85 -1.17 7.14 4.44
N VAL A 86 -2.29 7.24 5.17
CA VAL A 86 -2.92 8.53 5.55
C VAL A 86 -1.96 9.45 6.31
N TRP A 87 -1.07 8.93 7.15
CA TRP A 87 -0.12 9.78 7.90
C TRP A 87 0.89 10.51 7.01
N TYR A 88 1.32 9.90 5.90
CA TYR A 88 2.26 10.55 4.97
C TYR A 88 1.56 11.51 4.01
N LEU A 89 0.24 11.33 3.81
CA LEU A 89 -0.59 12.20 2.99
C LEU A 89 -1.11 13.41 3.78
N LYS A 90 -1.89 13.18 4.84
CA LYS A 90 -2.60 14.21 5.62
C LYS A 90 -1.77 14.77 6.79
N GLY A 91 -0.57 14.24 7.02
CA GLY A 91 0.35 14.77 8.02
C GLY A 91 0.69 16.23 7.74
N ILE A 92 0.97 17.00 8.80
CA ILE A 92 1.44 18.38 8.68
C ILE A 92 2.88 18.42 9.23
N PRO A 93 3.90 18.64 8.38
CA PRO A 93 3.82 18.75 6.93
C PRO A 93 3.59 17.38 6.25
N SER A 94 3.08 17.40 5.00
CA SER A 94 2.83 16.19 4.23
C SER A 94 4.12 15.70 3.58
N TYR A 95 4.60 14.54 3.99
CA TYR A 95 5.83 13.96 3.45
C TYR A 95 5.72 13.63 1.97
N LEU A 96 4.55 13.16 1.51
CA LEU A 96 4.31 12.87 0.09
C LEU A 96 4.39 14.14 -0.77
N SER A 97 3.74 15.20 -0.31
CA SER A 97 3.76 16.51 -0.99
C SER A 97 5.18 17.07 -1.09
N ILE A 98 5.96 16.99 -0.01
CA ILE A 98 7.36 17.45 0.00
C ILE A 98 8.23 16.63 -0.96
N LEU A 99 8.12 15.30 -0.93
CA LEU A 99 8.95 14.44 -1.79
C LEU A 99 8.61 14.61 -3.28
N LEU A 100 7.33 14.82 -3.60
CA LEU A 100 6.89 15.01 -4.98
C LEU A 100 7.08 16.44 -5.48
N ASP A 101 7.41 17.39 -4.61
CA ASP A 101 7.41 18.84 -4.89
C ASP A 101 6.09 19.31 -5.51
N MET A 102 4.98 18.84 -4.95
CA MET A 102 3.62 19.18 -5.39
C MET A 102 2.81 19.71 -4.20
N PRO A 103 1.92 20.69 -4.40
CA PRO A 103 0.99 21.12 -3.35
C PRO A 103 0.16 19.95 -2.80
N LEU A 104 -0.08 19.92 -1.49
CA LEU A 104 -0.88 18.88 -0.85
C LEU A 104 -2.26 18.70 -1.51
N ARG A 105 -2.91 19.80 -1.91
CA ARG A 105 -4.21 19.77 -2.58
C ARG A 105 -4.18 18.95 -3.87
N ASP A 106 -3.09 19.05 -4.61
CA ASP A 106 -2.91 18.44 -5.92
C ASP A 106 -2.67 16.94 -5.76
N VAL A 107 -1.81 16.55 -4.81
CA VAL A 107 -1.60 15.15 -4.44
C VAL A 107 -2.89 14.50 -3.95
N GLU A 108 -3.70 15.21 -3.16
CA GLU A 108 -5.01 14.71 -2.71
C GLU A 108 -5.98 14.51 -3.87
N GLN A 109 -6.01 15.42 -4.86
CA GLN A 109 -6.86 15.25 -6.04
C GLN A 109 -6.53 13.97 -6.80
N ILE A 110 -5.25 13.65 -6.95
CA ILE A 110 -4.80 12.41 -7.61
C ILE A 110 -5.22 11.19 -6.78
N VAL A 111 -4.95 11.20 -5.47
CA VAL A 111 -5.27 10.07 -4.57
C VAL A 111 -6.77 9.79 -4.49
N TYR A 112 -7.60 10.84 -4.51
CA TYR A 112 -9.06 10.72 -4.44
C TYR A 112 -9.74 10.58 -5.80
N PHE A 113 -8.98 10.31 -6.87
CA PHE A 113 -9.51 10.12 -8.23
C PHE A 113 -10.26 11.33 -8.81
N ASN A 114 -9.90 12.54 -8.41
CA ASN A 114 -10.50 13.78 -8.94
C ASN A 114 -9.72 14.38 -10.12
N ALA A 115 -8.43 14.06 -10.23
CA ALA A 115 -7.57 14.55 -11.29
C ALA A 115 -6.54 13.49 -11.67
N TYR A 116 -6.11 13.53 -12.92
CA TYR A 116 -5.05 12.69 -13.44
C TYR A 116 -3.69 13.41 -13.32
N VAL A 117 -2.60 12.65 -13.32
CA VAL A 117 -1.24 13.18 -13.34
C VAL A 117 -0.45 12.58 -14.49
N VAL A 118 0.28 13.42 -15.19
CA VAL A 118 1.20 13.00 -16.26
C VAL A 118 2.42 12.32 -15.64
N LEU A 119 2.62 11.05 -15.97
CA LEU A 119 3.75 10.22 -15.57
C LEU A 119 4.86 10.30 -16.61
N ASP A 120 4.51 10.26 -17.89
CA ASP A 120 5.44 10.47 -19.00
C ASP A 120 4.76 11.34 -20.07
N PRO A 121 5.30 12.53 -20.42
CA PRO A 121 4.75 13.34 -21.50
C PRO A 121 5.03 12.78 -22.89
N GLY A 122 5.89 11.76 -23.04
CA GLY A 122 6.24 11.17 -24.33
C GLY A 122 6.82 12.20 -25.30
N ASN A 123 6.28 12.25 -26.52
CA ASN A 123 6.64 13.25 -27.53
C ASN A 123 5.71 14.48 -27.57
N ALA A 124 4.78 14.60 -26.63
CA ALA A 124 3.80 15.67 -26.57
C ALA A 124 4.43 16.95 -25.98
N GLY A 125 4.67 17.96 -26.83
CA GLY A 125 5.27 19.23 -26.40
C GLY A 125 4.35 20.09 -25.50
N ASN A 126 3.06 19.78 -25.44
CA ASN A 126 2.05 20.45 -24.63
C ASN A 126 1.90 19.87 -23.22
N LEU A 127 2.51 18.70 -22.93
CA LEU A 127 2.46 18.05 -21.63
C LEU A 127 3.79 18.17 -20.89
N SER A 128 3.69 18.30 -19.57
CA SER A 128 4.84 18.32 -18.68
C SER A 128 4.72 17.25 -17.61
N TYR A 129 5.86 16.73 -17.18
CA TYR A 129 5.92 15.77 -16.08
C TYR A 129 5.28 16.34 -14.81
N LYS A 130 4.50 15.54 -14.08
CA LYS A 130 3.70 15.93 -12.89
C LYS A 130 2.60 16.97 -13.15
N GLN A 131 2.28 17.26 -14.40
CA GLN A 131 1.13 18.10 -14.72
C GLN A 131 -0.18 17.42 -14.32
N LEU A 132 -1.06 18.18 -13.67
CA LEU A 132 -2.43 17.76 -13.39
C LEU A 132 -3.31 17.94 -14.62
N LEU A 133 -4.14 16.95 -14.89
CA LEU A 133 -5.16 17.00 -15.95
C LEU A 133 -6.54 16.76 -15.33
N SER A 134 -7.52 17.55 -15.74
CA SER A 134 -8.93 17.22 -15.46
C SER A 134 -9.38 16.03 -16.31
N GLU A 135 -10.54 15.45 -15.97
CA GLU A 135 -11.15 14.39 -16.76
C GLU A 135 -11.40 14.84 -18.22
N ASP A 136 -11.97 16.02 -18.42
CA ASP A 136 -12.21 16.58 -19.76
C ASP A 136 -10.91 16.75 -20.56
N GLN A 137 -9.85 17.27 -19.93
CA GLN A 137 -8.55 17.44 -20.59
C GLN A 137 -7.91 16.10 -20.95
N TRP A 138 -8.03 15.11 -20.08
CA TRP A 138 -7.52 13.77 -20.36
C TRP A 138 -8.29 13.13 -21.52
N LEU A 139 -9.61 13.27 -21.58
CA LEU A 139 -10.43 12.77 -22.69
C LEU A 139 -10.03 13.40 -24.03
N GLU A 140 -9.83 14.71 -24.08
CA GLU A 140 -9.35 15.40 -25.28
C GLU A 140 -7.98 14.86 -25.75
N ILE A 141 -7.03 14.70 -24.82
CA ILE A 141 -5.70 14.16 -25.11
C ILE A 141 -5.79 12.69 -25.55
N GLU A 142 -6.63 11.90 -24.91
CA GLU A 142 -6.84 10.48 -25.25
C GLU A 142 -7.43 10.34 -26.66
N GLU A 143 -8.41 11.17 -27.03
CA GLU A 143 -8.95 11.24 -28.38
C GLU A 143 -7.88 11.62 -29.41
N GLU A 144 -7.01 12.59 -29.09
CA GLU A 144 -5.88 12.97 -29.94
C GLU A 144 -4.86 11.84 -30.10
N ILE A 145 -4.58 11.05 -29.06
CA ILE A 145 -3.64 9.91 -29.12
C ILE A 145 -4.16 8.82 -30.07
N TYR A 146 -5.47 8.56 -30.05
CA TYR A 146 -6.07 7.49 -30.86
C TYR A 146 -6.60 7.95 -32.23
N ALA A 147 -6.41 9.21 -32.59
CA ALA A 147 -6.76 9.71 -33.92
C ALA A 147 -5.90 9.05 -35.02
N GLU A 148 -6.48 8.78 -36.19
CA GLU A 148 -5.82 8.05 -37.29
C GLU A 148 -4.54 8.73 -37.81
N ASP A 149 -4.45 10.05 -37.69
CA ASP A 149 -3.30 10.88 -38.11
C ASP A 149 -2.39 11.30 -36.93
N SER A 150 -2.55 10.70 -35.75
CA SER A 150 -1.79 11.13 -34.57
C SER A 150 -0.32 10.73 -34.63
N GLU A 151 0.56 11.70 -34.40
CA GLU A 151 1.99 11.46 -34.17
C GLU A 151 2.30 11.24 -32.69
N LEU A 152 1.33 11.38 -31.78
CA LEU A 152 1.55 11.30 -30.33
C LEU A 152 1.80 9.86 -29.89
N VAL A 153 2.95 9.61 -29.24
CA VAL A 153 3.36 8.28 -28.78
C VAL A 153 4.05 8.40 -27.42
N GLY A 154 3.77 7.44 -26.55
CA GLY A 154 4.47 7.29 -25.26
C GLY A 154 3.96 8.19 -24.15
N ILE A 155 2.78 8.80 -24.30
CA ILE A 155 2.14 9.55 -23.23
C ILE A 155 1.60 8.56 -22.21
N GLU A 156 2.03 8.70 -20.95
CA GLU A 156 1.52 7.92 -19.84
C GLU A 156 0.91 8.83 -18.77
N VAL A 157 -0.35 8.57 -18.46
CA VAL A 157 -1.12 9.32 -17.47
C VAL A 157 -1.65 8.34 -16.43
N GLY A 158 -1.57 8.72 -15.17
CA GLY A 158 -1.97 7.90 -14.03
C GLY A 158 -2.97 8.61 -13.13
N ILE A 159 -3.67 7.82 -12.32
CA ILE A 159 -4.55 8.31 -11.26
C ILE A 159 -4.45 7.43 -10.01
N GLY A 160 -4.85 7.97 -8.86
CA GLY A 160 -4.91 7.22 -7.61
C GLY A 160 -3.54 6.95 -6.99
N ALA A 161 -3.52 5.99 -6.06
CA ALA A 161 -2.32 5.64 -5.31
C ALA A 161 -1.24 4.95 -6.16
N GLU A 162 -1.61 4.32 -7.27
CA GLU A 162 -0.68 3.70 -8.20
C GLU A 162 0.18 4.74 -8.92
N ALA A 163 -0.43 5.84 -9.37
CA ALA A 163 0.29 6.96 -9.96
C ALA A 163 1.27 7.59 -8.97
N ILE A 164 0.84 7.82 -7.72
CA ILE A 164 1.72 8.32 -6.66
C ILE A 164 2.88 7.36 -6.40
N GLN A 165 2.61 6.05 -6.35
CA GLN A 165 3.66 5.05 -6.16
C GLN A 165 4.69 5.11 -7.29
N ARG A 166 4.24 5.23 -8.53
CA ARG A 166 5.13 5.32 -9.69
C ARG A 166 5.98 6.58 -9.68
N LEU A 167 5.38 7.75 -9.43
CA LEU A 167 6.11 9.01 -9.27
C LEU A 167 7.19 8.92 -8.18
N LEU A 168 6.89 8.25 -7.06
CA LEU A 168 7.86 8.04 -5.98
C LEU A 168 9.00 7.08 -6.36
N GLN A 169 8.74 6.10 -7.22
CA GLN A 169 9.76 5.14 -7.69
C GLN A 169 10.74 5.76 -8.69
N GLU A 170 10.30 6.76 -9.44
CA GLU A 170 11.13 7.48 -10.43
C GLU A 170 12.08 8.50 -9.80
N ILE A 171 11.86 8.87 -8.53
CA ILE A 171 12.73 9.84 -7.84
C ILE A 171 14.06 9.18 -7.47
N ASN A 172 15.14 9.62 -8.13
CA ASN A 172 16.50 9.34 -7.70
C ASN A 172 16.91 10.32 -6.59
N LEU A 173 16.90 9.84 -5.34
CA LEU A 173 17.20 10.66 -4.17
C LEU A 173 18.62 11.24 -4.16
N GLU A 174 19.59 10.55 -4.77
CA GLU A 174 20.99 10.99 -4.79
C GLU A 174 21.17 12.17 -5.75
N GLU A 175 20.68 12.02 -6.99
CA GLU A 175 20.70 13.07 -8.01
C GLU A 175 19.90 14.30 -7.57
N GLU A 176 18.71 14.07 -7.01
CA GLU A 176 17.85 15.14 -6.50
C GLU A 176 18.54 15.93 -5.37
N ALA A 177 19.20 15.23 -4.44
CA ALA A 177 19.93 15.87 -3.36
C ALA A 177 21.12 16.69 -3.86
N GLU A 178 21.85 16.22 -4.89
CA GLU A 178 22.95 16.97 -5.51
C GLU A 178 22.45 18.20 -6.28
N ARG A 179 21.34 18.06 -7.01
CA ARG A 179 20.68 19.18 -7.70
C ARG A 179 20.28 20.26 -6.71
N LEU A 180 19.56 19.91 -5.64
CA LEU A 180 19.13 20.85 -4.62
C LEU A 180 20.31 21.53 -3.90
N ARG A 181 21.40 20.79 -3.63
CA ARG A 181 22.63 21.38 -3.06
C ARG A 181 23.25 22.40 -4.00
N THR A 182 23.26 22.13 -5.30
CA THR A 182 23.80 23.04 -6.32
C THR A 182 22.93 24.29 -6.42
N GLU A 183 21.61 24.14 -6.49
CA GLU A 183 20.65 25.24 -6.51
C GLU A 183 20.78 26.16 -5.30
N ILE A 184 20.97 25.60 -4.09
CA ILE A 184 21.18 26.39 -2.87
C ILE A 184 22.46 27.25 -2.96
N VAL A 185 23.53 26.73 -3.57
CA VAL A 185 24.80 27.45 -3.72
C VAL A 185 24.69 28.56 -4.77
N GLU A 186 23.97 28.29 -5.86
CA GLU A 186 23.78 29.26 -6.96
C GLU A 186 22.74 30.34 -6.63
N SER A 187 21.74 29.99 -5.83
CA SER A 187 20.70 30.90 -5.36
C SER A 187 21.32 31.98 -4.45
N LYS A 188 21.67 33.11 -5.05
CA LYS A 188 21.91 34.36 -4.32
C LYS A 188 20.57 34.77 -3.71
N GLY A 189 20.42 34.52 -2.41
CA GLY A 189 19.20 34.82 -1.66
C GLY A 189 18.64 36.19 -2.02
N GLN A 190 17.33 36.24 -2.26
CA GLN A 190 16.62 37.52 -2.35
C GLN A 190 16.84 38.28 -1.04
N LYS A 191 17.37 39.50 -1.16
CA LYS A 191 17.45 40.47 -0.05
C LYS A 191 16.06 40.83 0.44
#